data_AF-A0AAW2Y498-F1
#
_entry.id   AF-A0AAW2Y498-F1
#
_cell.length_a   1.000
_cell.length_b   1.000
_cell.length_c   1.000
_cell.angle_alpha   90.00
_cell.angle_beta   90.00
_cell.angle_gamma   90.00
#
_symmetry.space_group_name_H-M   'P 1'
#
loop_
_entity.id
_entity.type
_entity.pdbx_description
1 polymer ?
#
loop_
_entity_poly.entity_id
_entity_poly.type
_entity_poly.pdbx_seq_one_letter_code
_entity_poly.pdbx_strand_id
1 'polypeptide(L)'
;MNGTNKPFSTFECLVAHLWRAITKARDLNGLETTQLRISVDGRYRLNPKVPKEYFGNLVLWAFARAKVNDLLREPLSYAAKLLHDPVMNVDDS
;
A
#
# COMPACT_ATOMS: atom_id res chain seq x y z
N MET A 1 24.16 -13.42 -3.87
CA MET A 1 23.15 -12.79 -4.73
C MET A 1 22.03 -13.80 -4.92
N ASN A 2 20.87 -13.63 -4.28
CA ASN A 2 19.62 -14.35 -4.60
C ASN A 2 18.50 -13.81 -3.70
N GLY A 3 17.85 -12.74 -4.16
CA GLY A 3 16.57 -12.28 -3.65
C GLY A 3 15.73 -11.95 -4.87
N THR A 4 14.84 -12.84 -5.27
CA THR A 4 13.91 -12.60 -6.37
C THR A 4 13.08 -11.38 -6.01
N ASN A 5 13.37 -10.23 -6.62
CA ASN A 5 12.59 -9.02 -6.44
C ASN A 5 11.22 -9.27 -7.08
N LYS A 6 10.24 -9.72 -6.28
CA LYS A 6 8.90 -10.05 -6.80
C LYS A 6 8.34 -8.79 -7.47
N PRO A 7 7.78 -8.91 -8.68
CA PRO A 7 7.12 -7.77 -9.31
C PRO A 7 5.95 -7.31 -8.43
N PHE A 8 5.69 -6.00 -8.40
CA PHE A 8 4.49 -5.46 -7.77
C PHE A 8 3.23 -6.03 -8.44
N SER A 9 2.22 -6.33 -7.63
CA SER A 9 0.91 -6.76 -8.09
C SER A 9 0.24 -5.67 -8.94
N THR A 10 -0.70 -6.08 -9.80
CA THR A 10 -1.54 -5.14 -10.55
C THR A 10 -2.26 -4.16 -9.62
N PHE A 11 -2.72 -4.61 -8.46
CA PHE A 11 -3.34 -3.75 -7.44
C PHE A 11 -2.39 -2.64 -6.98
N GLU A 12 -1.16 -2.99 -6.57
CA GLU A 12 -0.16 -2.02 -6.11
C GLU A 12 0.19 -1.02 -7.21
N CYS A 13 0.39 -1.48 -8.45
CA CYS A 13 0.68 -0.60 -9.58
C CYS A 13 -0.46 0.38 -9.88
N LEU A 14 -1.71 -0.09 -9.90
CA LEU A 14 -2.88 0.75 -10.17
C LEU A 14 -3.14 1.75 -9.05
N VAL A 15 -3.08 1.31 -7.79
CA VAL A 15 -3.29 2.19 -6.63
C VAL A 15 -2.17 3.23 -6.53
N ALA A 16 -0.92 2.86 -6.82
CA ALA A 16 0.20 3.80 -6.88
C ALA A 16 -0.03 4.87 -7.96
N HIS A 17 -0.51 4.45 -9.13
CA HIS A 17 -0.81 5.37 -10.22
C HIS A 17 -1.93 6.35 -9.84
N LEU A 18 -3.03 5.83 -9.27
CA LEU A 18 -4.15 6.65 -8.80
C LEU A 18 -3.73 7.60 -7.68
N TRP A 19 -2.91 7.15 -6.73
CA TRP A 19 -2.43 8.00 -5.62
C TRP A 19 -1.64 9.20 -6.14
N ARG A 20 -0.74 8.97 -7.11
CA ARG A 20 0.01 10.04 -7.79
C ARG A 20 -0.91 10.97 -8.58
N ALA A 21 -1.84 10.43 -9.35
CA ALA A 21 -2.78 11.21 -10.15
C ALA A 21 -3.68 12.10 -9.28
N ILE A 22 -4.25 11.54 -8.22
CA ILE A 22 -5.10 12.26 -7.25
C ILE A 22 -4.29 13.32 -6.50
N THR A 23 -3.07 12.99 -6.07
CA THR A 23 -2.19 13.95 -5.37
C THR A 23 -1.84 15.13 -6.28
N LYS A 24 -1.53 14.86 -7.55
CA LYS A 24 -1.28 15.90 -8.55
C LYS A 24 -2.52 16.77 -8.80
N ALA A 25 -3.70 16.15 -8.95
CA ALA A 25 -4.95 16.86 -9.20
C ALA A 25 -5.40 17.73 -8.02
N ARG A 26 -5.02 17.38 -6.78
CA ARG A 26 -5.31 18.15 -5.58
C ARG A 26 -4.39 19.35 -5.37
N ASP A 27 -3.30 19.46 -6.14
CA ASP A 27 -2.32 20.55 -6.07
C ASP A 27 -1.88 20.88 -4.63
N LEU A 28 -1.55 19.82 -3.87
CA LEU A 28 -1.13 19.93 -2.48
C LEU A 28 0.26 20.58 -2.36
N ASN A 29 0.56 21.14 -1.19
CA ASN A 29 1.88 21.70 -0.95
C ASN A 29 2.93 20.57 -0.95
N GLY A 30 4.02 20.78 -1.67
CA GLY A 30 5.09 19.78 -1.83
C GLY A 30 5.70 19.24 -0.53
N LEU A 31 5.65 20.02 0.56
CA LEU A 31 6.16 19.64 1.89
C LEU A 31 5.11 18.93 2.75
N GLU A 32 3.84 18.89 2.35
CA GLU A 32 2.80 18.16 3.05
C GLU A 32 2.99 16.66 2.89
N THR A 33 2.54 15.91 3.89
CA THR A 33 2.51 14.44 3.84
C THR A 33 1.13 14.00 3.33
N THR A 34 1.11 13.28 2.21
CA THR A 34 -0.08 12.57 1.72
C THR A 34 -0.05 11.13 2.22
N GLN A 35 -1.23 10.57 2.50
CA GLN A 35 -1.38 9.22 3.04
C GLN A 35 -2.44 8.45 2.28
N LEU A 36 -2.19 7.15 2.05
CA LEU A 36 -3.13 6.21 1.49
C LEU A 36 -3.36 5.06 2.47
N ARG A 37 -4.63 4.73 2.74
CA ARG A 37 -5.05 3.62 3.59
C ARG A 37 -5.54 2.48 2.71
N ILE A 38 -4.95 1.30 2.88
CA ILE A 38 -5.25 0.09 2.11
C ILE A 38 -5.95 -0.92 3.02
N SER A 39 -7.11 -1.42 2.60
CA SER A 39 -7.76 -2.57 3.23
C SER A 39 -7.05 -3.85 2.85
N VAL A 40 -6.78 -4.69 3.85
CA VAL A 40 -6.10 -5.97 3.68
C VAL A 40 -6.95 -7.08 4.30
N ASP A 41 -7.19 -8.16 3.56
CA ASP A 41 -7.84 -9.35 4.11
C ASP A 41 -6.91 -10.02 5.12
N GLY A 42 -7.26 -9.96 6.40
CA GLY A 42 -6.43 -10.49 7.47
C GLY A 42 -6.61 -11.99 7.69
N ARG A 43 -7.60 -12.66 7.07
CA ARG A 43 -7.90 -14.08 7.34
C ARG A 43 -6.67 -14.99 7.21
N TYR A 44 -5.85 -14.72 6.20
CA TYR A 44 -4.63 -15.50 5.92
C TYR A 44 -3.38 -14.98 6.64
N ARG A 45 -3.49 -13.87 7.39
CA ARG A 45 -2.37 -13.16 8.03
C ARG A 45 -2.32 -13.35 9.54
N LEU A 46 -3.43 -13.74 10.17
CA LEU A 46 -3.44 -14.10 11.60
C LEU A 46 -2.79 -15.47 11.84
N ASN A 47 -2.31 -15.69 13.06
CA ASN A 47 -1.83 -16.98 13.53
C ASN A 47 -2.58 -17.39 14.83
N PRO A 48 -3.51 -18.38 14.78
CA PRO A 48 -3.84 -19.23 13.63
C PRO A 48 -4.62 -18.49 12.53
N LYS A 49 -4.51 -18.99 11.29
CA LYS A 49 -5.27 -18.46 10.15
C LYS A 49 -6.77 -18.65 10.36
N VAL A 50 -7.55 -17.67 9.94
CA VAL A 50 -9.01 -17.71 10.00
C VAL A 50 -9.58 -18.37 8.74
N PRO A 51 -10.60 -19.24 8.85
CA PRO A 51 -11.23 -19.88 7.70
C PRO A 51 -11.78 -18.88 6.67
N LYS A 52 -11.78 -19.28 5.40
CA LYS A 52 -12.31 -18.45 4.31
C LYS A 52 -13.82 -18.19 4.48
N GLU A 53 -14.51 -19.14 5.10
CA GLU A 53 -15.95 -19.15 5.36
C GLU A 53 -16.34 -18.24 6.55
N TYR A 54 -15.36 -17.64 7.24
CA TYR A 54 -15.63 -16.72 8.34
C TYR A 54 -16.49 -15.54 7.86
N PHE A 55 -17.71 -15.47 8.41
CA PHE A 55 -18.76 -14.52 8.04
C PHE A 55 -18.54 -13.11 8.61
N GLY A 56 -17.67 -12.95 9.61
CA GLY A 56 -17.39 -11.65 10.21
C GLY A 56 -16.44 -10.78 9.37
N ASN A 57 -16.28 -9.54 9.81
CA ASN A 57 -15.30 -8.62 9.23
C ASN A 57 -13.90 -8.91 9.78
N LEU A 58 -12.93 -9.08 8.89
CA LEU A 58 -11.51 -9.26 9.25
C LEU A 58 -10.64 -8.49 8.25
N VAL A 59 -10.81 -7.17 8.27
CA VAL A 59 -10.07 -6.23 7.43
C VAL A 59 -9.04 -5.49 8.29
N LEU A 60 -7.76 -5.68 7.95
CA LEU A 60 -6.64 -4.95 8.52
C LEU A 60 -6.33 -3.72 7.66
N TRP A 61 -5.53 -2.80 8.19
CA TRP A 61 -5.22 -1.53 7.53
C TRP A 61 -3.73 -1.35 7.37
N ALA A 62 -3.27 -1.29 6.11
CA ALA A 62 -1.94 -0.83 5.76
C ALA A 62 -1.97 0.68 5.45
N PHE A 63 -0.92 1.39 5.85
CA PHE A 63 -0.84 2.83 5.69
C PHE A 63 0.45 3.21 4.94
N ALA A 64 0.30 3.74 3.73
CA ALA A 64 1.40 4.30 2.95
C ALA A 64 1.43 5.82 3.14
N ARG A 65 2.63 6.38 3.32
CA ARG A 65 2.84 7.82 3.55
C ARG A 65 4.01 8.32 2.71
N ALA A 66 3.88 9.52 2.14
CA ALA A 66 4.96 10.18 1.41
C ALA A 66 4.81 11.69 1.48
N LYS A 67 5.91 12.42 1.33
CA LYS A 67 5.82 13.84 0.97
C LYS A 67 5.27 13.96 -0.44
N VAL A 68 4.45 14.98 -0.68
CA VAL A 68 3.84 15.25 -2.00
C VAL A 68 4.92 15.36 -3.06
N ASN A 69 6.01 16.09 -2.79
CA ASN A 69 7.10 16.24 -3.74
C ASN A 69 7.76 14.91 -4.10
N ASP A 70 8.06 14.07 -3.11
CA ASP A 70 8.70 12.77 -3.35
C ASP A 70 7.78 11.87 -4.18
N LEU A 71 6.50 11.79 -3.80
CA LEU A 71 5.50 10.98 -4.50
C LEU A 71 5.33 11.36 -5.97
N LEU A 72 5.39 12.66 -6.28
CA LEU A 72 5.20 13.16 -7.65
C LEU A 72 6.48 13.08 -8.49
N ARG A 73 7.66 13.29 -7.90
CA ARG A 73 8.96 13.32 -8.60
C ARG A 73 9.53 11.92 -8.87
N GLU A 74 9.38 11.00 -7.94
CA GLU A 74 9.93 9.64 -8.05
C GLU A 74 9.16 8.77 -9.08
N PRO A 75 9.76 7.68 -9.59
CA PRO A 75 9.09 6.79 -10.54
C PRO A 75 7.89 6.07 -9.91
N LEU A 76 7.00 5.52 -10.74
CA LEU A 76 5.82 4.77 -10.26
C LEU A 76 6.21 3.60 -9.33
N SER A 77 7.36 2.98 -9.55
CA SER A 77 7.91 1.91 -8.70
C SER A 77 8.18 2.37 -7.27
N TYR A 78 8.53 3.64 -7.03
CA TYR A 78 8.67 4.19 -5.68
C TYR A 78 7.32 4.22 -4.97
N ALA A 79 6.29 4.75 -5.63
CA ALA A 79 4.94 4.77 -5.08
C ALA A 79 4.41 3.35 -4.84
N ALA A 80 4.65 2.40 -5.77
CA ALA A 80 4.27 1.01 -5.59
C ALA A 80 5.00 0.36 -4.40
N LYS A 81 6.28 0.65 -4.21
CA LYS A 81 7.05 0.17 -3.04
C LYS A 81 6.48 0.68 -1.72
N LEU A 82 6.10 1.96 -1.66
CA LEU A 82 5.46 2.54 -0.47
C LEU A 82 4.13 1.89 -0.11
N LEU A 83 3.44 1.26 -1.07
CA LEU A 83 2.25 0.44 -0.82
C LEU A 83 2.63 -0.99 -0.43
N HIS A 84 3.62 -1.56 -1.12
CA HIS A 84 4.06 -2.94 -0.95
C HIS A 84 4.56 -3.20 0.48
N ASP A 85 5.46 -2.36 0.98
CA ASP A 85 6.11 -2.64 2.27
C ASP A 85 5.06 -2.68 3.42
N PRO A 86 4.14 -1.69 3.57
CA PRO A 86 3.09 -1.77 4.59
C PRO A 86 2.07 -2.89 4.35
N VAL A 87 1.73 -3.20 3.09
CA VAL A 87 0.83 -4.31 2.78
C VAL A 87 1.47 -5.64 3.14
N MET A 88 2.76 -5.85 2.88
CA MET A 88 3.43 -7.11 3.22
C MET A 88 3.60 -7.29 4.73
N ASN A 89 3.82 -6.20 5.46
CA ASN A 89 4.10 -6.23 6.90
C ASN A 89 2.84 -6.09 7.78
N VAL A 90 1.64 -5.99 7.21
CA VAL A 90 0.41 -6.04 8.00
C VAL A 90 0.18 -7.46 8.53
N ASP A 91 0.38 -7.63 9.82
CA ASP A 91 0.06 -8.82 10.62
C ASP A 91 -0.69 -8.41 11.90
N ASP A 92 -0.86 -9.34 12.86
CA ASP A 92 -1.68 -9.16 14.07
C ASP A 92 -0.98 -8.40 15.22
N SER A 93 0.10 -7.66 14.92
CA SER A 93 1.07 -6.99 15.85
C SER A 93 2.34 -7.78 16.13
#